data_AF-A0A1A3PVF0-F1
#
_entry.id   AF-A0A1A3PVF0-F1
#
_cell.length_a   1.000
_cell.length_b   1.000
_cell.length_c   1.000
_cell.angle_alpha   90.00
_cell.angle_beta   90.00
_cell.angle_gamma   90.00
#
_symmetry.space_group_name_H-M   'P 1'
#
loop_
_entity.id
_entity.type
_entity.pdbx_description
1 polymer ?
#
loop_
_entity_poly.entity_id
_entity_poly.type
_entity_poly.pdbx_seq_one_letter_code
_entity_poly.pdbx_strand_id
1 'polypeptide(L)'
;MSNHHVNLTPQENSLIGESHPEALERMDEKQLKELQTRLRAAREKNFSLLKRQGAARVEAEGARGAAQPANERRGEKVEAFDEALARVGHRLDAI
;
A
#
# COMPACT_ATOMS: atom_id res chain seq x y z
N MET A 1 -2.01 13.34 12.90
CA MET A 1 -1.55 12.05 13.47
C MET A 1 -1.78 11.03 12.36
N SER A 2 -0.84 10.54 11.57
CA SER A 2 0.62 10.52 11.60
C SER A 2 1.13 10.82 10.18
N ASN A 3 1.94 11.87 10.00
CA ASN A 3 2.63 12.10 8.72
C ASN A 3 3.87 11.18 8.69
N HIS A 4 3.65 9.87 8.57
CA HIS A 4 4.68 9.06 7.91
C HIS A 4 4.71 9.57 6.47
N HIS A 5 5.79 10.24 6.09
CA HIS A 5 6.00 10.77 4.75
C HIS A 5 6.31 9.59 3.81
N VAL A 6 5.36 8.65 3.72
CA VAL A 6 5.41 7.52 2.79
C VAL A 6 5.48 8.14 1.40
N ASN A 7 6.48 7.76 0.62
CA ASN A 7 6.74 8.36 -0.69
C ASN A 7 5.74 7.86 -1.76
N LEU A 8 4.45 8.08 -1.53
CA LEU A 8 3.37 7.69 -2.43
C LEU A 8 3.39 8.59 -3.68
N THR A 9 3.17 7.98 -4.84
CA THR A 9 2.86 8.77 -6.03
C THR A 9 1.49 9.45 -5.84
N PRO A 10 1.18 10.54 -6.57
CA PRO A 10 -0.13 11.18 -6.48
C PRO A 10 -1.29 10.21 -6.73
N GLN A 11 -1.13 9.25 -7.65
CA GLN A 11 -2.13 8.22 -7.93
C GLN A 11 -2.32 7.25 -6.76
N GLU A 12 -1.22 6.82 -6.13
CA GLU A 12 -1.28 5.93 -4.95
C GLU A 12 -1.92 6.67 -3.77
N ASN A 13 -1.58 7.95 -3.59
CA ASN A 13 -2.15 8.78 -2.53
C ASN A 13 -3.66 8.99 -2.73
N SER A 14 -4.10 9.29 -3.95
CA SER A 14 -5.53 9.38 -4.27
C SER A 14 -6.26 8.07 -4.01
N LEU A 15 -5.68 6.93 -4.42
CA LEU A 15 -6.29 5.62 -4.23
C LEU A 15 -6.40 5.23 -2.76
N ILE A 16 -5.37 5.51 -1.95
CA ILE A 16 -5.44 5.32 -0.49
C ILE A 16 -6.47 6.29 0.11
N GLY A 17 -6.57 7.51 -0.42
CA GLY A 17 -7.57 8.49 0.01
C GLY A 17 -9.01 8.02 -0.17
N GLU A 18 -9.30 7.22 -1.20
CA GLU A 18 -10.62 6.59 -1.38
C GLU A 18 -10.99 5.61 -0.24
N SER A 19 -10.01 5.15 0.54
CA SER A 19 -10.22 4.29 1.72
C SER A 19 -10.44 5.05 3.04
N HIS A 20 -10.59 6.38 2.98
CA HIS A 20 -10.94 7.16 4.17
C HIS A 20 -12.34 6.81 4.67
N PRO A 21 -12.57 6.79 6.01
CA PRO A 21 -13.86 6.43 6.58
C PRO A 21 -15.05 7.19 5.97
N GLU A 22 -14.92 8.51 5.78
CA GLU A 22 -16.01 9.32 5.20
C GLU A 22 -16.35 8.96 3.75
N ALA A 23 -15.39 8.43 2.98
CA ALA A 23 -15.62 7.96 1.62
C ALA A 23 -16.27 6.56 1.63
N LEU A 24 -15.79 5.67 2.49
CA LEU A 24 -16.28 4.29 2.63
C LEU A 24 -17.73 4.21 3.13
N GLU A 25 -18.16 5.14 3.99
CA GLU A 25 -19.54 5.22 4.46
C GLU A 25 -20.55 5.51 3.33
N ARG A 26 -20.10 6.21 2.28
CA ARG A 26 -20.94 6.61 1.13
C ARG A 26 -20.94 5.57 0.00
N MET A 27 -20.11 4.54 0.10
CA MET A 27 -19.99 3.49 -0.92
C MET A 27 -20.95 2.33 -0.64
N ASP A 28 -21.50 1.78 -1.72
CA ASP A 28 -22.20 0.49 -1.69
C ASP A 28 -21.23 -0.71 -1.73
N GLU A 29 -21.76 -1.92 -1.52
CA GLU A 29 -20.96 -3.16 -1.48
C GLU A 29 -20.16 -3.38 -2.79
N LYS A 30 -20.74 -3.03 -3.95
CA LYS A 30 -20.09 -3.21 -5.25
C LYS A 30 -18.91 -2.26 -5.40
N GLN A 31 -19.10 -1.00 -5.03
CA GLN A 31 -18.06 0.03 -5.03
C GLN A 31 -16.91 -0.34 -4.08
N LEU A 32 -17.23 -0.90 -2.90
CA LEU A 32 -16.22 -1.38 -1.95
C LEU A 32 -15.42 -2.55 -2.49
N LYS A 33 -16.05 -3.53 -3.15
CA LYS A 33 -15.34 -4.65 -3.81
C LYS A 33 -14.45 -4.18 -4.96
N GLU A 34 -14.90 -3.18 -5.72
CA GLU A 34 -14.09 -2.58 -6.78
C GLU A 34 -12.88 -1.83 -6.19
N LEU A 35 -13.08 -1.03 -5.15
CA LEU A 35 -11.98 -0.35 -4.44
C LEU A 35 -10.98 -1.37 -3.86
N GLN A 36 -11.47 -2.43 -3.21
CA GLN A 36 -10.63 -3.50 -2.68
C GLN A 36 -9.77 -4.14 -3.79
N THR A 37 -10.35 -4.39 -4.96
CA THR A 37 -9.64 -4.96 -6.11
C THR A 37 -8.52 -4.04 -6.59
N ARG A 38 -8.81 -2.74 -6.74
CA ARG A 38 -7.81 -1.72 -7.14
C ARG A 38 -6.68 -1.61 -6.11
N LEU A 39 -7.00 -1.60 -4.82
CA LEU A 39 -6.02 -1.58 -3.74
C LEU A 39 -5.13 -2.83 -3.72
N ARG A 40 -5.70 -4.04 -3.91
CA ARG A 40 -4.93 -5.28 -3.99
C ARG A 40 -3.94 -5.26 -5.14
N ALA A 41 -4.36 -4.82 -6.32
CA ALA A 41 -3.48 -4.72 -7.49
C ALA A 41 -2.33 -3.72 -7.26
N ALA A 42 -2.62 -2.57 -6.65
CA ALA A 42 -1.61 -1.56 -6.31
C ALA A 42 -0.61 -2.06 -5.25
N ARG A 43 -1.11 -2.77 -4.23
CA ARG A 43 -0.29 -3.43 -3.20
C ARG A 43 0.62 -4.48 -3.80
N GLU A 44 0.10 -5.37 -4.63
CA GLU A 44 0.87 -6.44 -5.27
C GLU A 44 1.96 -5.88 -6.18
N LYS A 45 1.66 -4.83 -6.96
CA LYS A 45 2.65 -4.12 -7.76
C LYS A 45 3.78 -3.57 -6.89
N ASN A 46 3.46 -2.89 -5.79
CA ASN A 46 4.47 -2.33 -4.89
C ASN A 46 5.30 -3.42 -4.18
N PHE A 47 4.65 -4.50 -3.76
CA PHE A 47 5.32 -5.65 -3.15
C PHE A 47 6.28 -6.35 -4.12
N SER A 48 5.87 -6.57 -5.38
CA SER A 48 6.72 -7.13 -6.42
C SER A 48 7.95 -6.25 -6.68
N LEU A 49 7.76 -4.92 -6.73
CA LEU A 49 8.88 -3.98 -6.88
C LEU A 49 9.83 -4.01 -5.67
N LEU A 50 9.31 -4.06 -4.44
CA LEU A 50 10.11 -4.23 -3.23
C LEU A 50 10.93 -5.52 -3.29
N LYS A 51 10.30 -6.66 -3.61
CA LYS A 51 10.96 -7.97 -3.69
C LYS A 51 12.07 -7.99 -4.76
N ARG A 52 11.79 -7.48 -5.96
CA ARG A 52 12.76 -7.46 -7.07
C ARG A 52 13.99 -6.60 -6.76
N GLN A 53 13.80 -5.47 -6.08
CA GLN A 53 14.92 -4.61 -5.69
C GLN A 53 15.72 -5.19 -4.53
N GLY A 54 15.04 -5.84 -3.58
CA GLY A 54 15.72 -6.67 -2.58
C GLY A 54 16.60 -7.73 -3.23
N ALA A 55 16.07 -8.49 -4.19
CA ALA A 55 16.84 -9.52 -4.90
C ALA A 55 17.99 -8.95 -5.73
N ALA A 56 17.74 -7.92 -6.56
CA ALA A 56 18.77 -7.32 -7.42
C ALA A 56 19.91 -6.67 -6.62
N ARG A 57 19.64 -6.17 -5.41
CA ARG A 57 20.66 -5.56 -4.55
C ARG A 57 21.37 -6.57 -3.65
N VAL A 58 20.75 -7.70 -3.30
CA VAL A 58 21.46 -8.84 -2.68
C VAL A 58 22.51 -9.42 -3.63
N GLU A 59 22.22 -9.47 -4.92
CA GLU A 59 23.20 -9.88 -5.95
C GLU A 59 24.32 -8.83 -6.15
N ALA A 60 24.04 -7.54 -5.96
CA ALA A 60 24.99 -6.45 -6.22
C ALA A 60 25.82 -6.00 -5.00
N GLU A 61 25.24 -6.04 -3.80
CA GLU A 61 25.82 -5.53 -2.57
C GLU A 61 25.84 -6.67 -1.53
N GLY A 62 26.94 -7.44 -1.49
CA GLY A 62 27.19 -8.42 -0.43
C GLY A 62 27.30 -7.85 1.00
N ALA A 63 26.83 -6.63 1.25
CA ALA A 63 26.92 -5.89 2.50
C ALA A 63 25.56 -5.27 2.87
N ARG A 64 24.93 -5.81 3.92
CA ARG A 64 23.57 -5.48 4.40
C ARG A 64 23.35 -4.00 4.80
N GLY A 65 24.39 -3.17 4.90
CA GLY A 65 24.31 -1.85 5.53
C GLY A 65 23.73 -0.71 4.68
N ALA A 66 23.91 -0.71 3.35
CA ALA A 66 23.44 0.37 2.47
C ALA A 66 22.06 0.08 1.82
N ALA A 67 21.58 -1.16 1.94
CA ALA A 67 20.32 -1.62 1.38
C ALA A 67 19.09 -1.25 2.24
N GLN A 68 19.30 -0.91 3.51
CA GLN A 68 18.24 -0.79 4.52
C GLN A 68 17.28 0.40 4.31
N PRO A 69 17.75 1.65 4.05
CA PRO A 69 16.85 2.81 4.02
C PRO A 69 15.89 2.86 2.82
N ALA A 70 16.30 2.29 1.67
CA ALA A 70 15.46 2.27 0.46
C ALA A 70 14.39 1.17 0.52
N ASN A 71 14.68 0.06 1.21
CA ASN A 71 13.72 -1.00 1.45
C ASN A 71 12.69 -0.59 2.52
N GLU A 72 13.12 0.12 3.58
CA GLU A 72 12.21 0.68 4.60
C GLU A 72 11.13 1.56 3.97
N ARG A 73 11.51 2.55 3.15
CA ARG A 73 10.56 3.45 2.45
C ARG A 73 9.59 2.74 1.50
N ARG A 74 9.97 1.57 0.98
CA ARG A 74 9.11 0.76 0.10
C ARG A 74 8.24 -0.22 0.90
N GLY A 75 8.72 -0.68 2.06
CA GLY A 75 7.92 -1.37 3.06
C GLY A 75 6.77 -0.49 3.53
N GLU A 76 7.06 0.77 3.85
CA GLU A 76 6.06 1.78 4.24
C GLU A 76 4.93 1.95 3.20
N LYS A 77 5.22 1.83 1.89
CA LYS A 77 4.17 1.84 0.86
C LYS A 77 3.26 0.63 0.96
N VAL A 78 3.83 -0.56 1.10
CA VAL A 78 3.06 -1.81 1.19
C VAL A 78 2.19 -1.78 2.45
N GLU A 79 2.74 -1.30 3.57
CA GLU A 79 2.01 -1.11 4.83
C GLU A 79 0.84 -0.12 4.67
N ALA A 80 1.06 1.03 4.00
CA ALA A 80 -0.02 1.98 3.74
C ALA A 80 -1.16 1.37 2.90
N PHE A 81 -0.85 0.50 1.94
CA PHE A 81 -1.86 -0.26 1.20
C PHE A 81 -2.53 -1.33 2.04
N ASP A 82 -1.80 -1.99 2.95
CA ASP A 82 -2.37 -2.98 3.87
C ASP A 82 -3.36 -2.35 4.85
N GLU A 83 -3.04 -1.17 5.39
CA GLU A 83 -3.97 -0.39 6.22
C GLU A 83 -5.23 0.02 5.44
N ALA A 84 -5.08 0.49 4.20
CA ALA A 84 -6.20 0.84 3.34
C ALA A 84 -7.11 -0.38 3.06
N LEU A 85 -6.50 -1.55 2.78
CA LEU A 85 -7.24 -2.81 2.58
C LEU A 85 -7.97 -3.26 3.84
N ALA A 86 -7.36 -3.11 5.02
CA ALA A 86 -8.00 -3.44 6.29
C ALA A 86 -9.26 -2.59 6.51
N ARG A 87 -9.20 -1.27 6.25
CA ARG A 87 -10.37 -0.37 6.36
C ARG A 87 -11.51 -0.79 5.45
N VAL A 88 -11.21 -1.09 4.18
CA VAL A 88 -12.22 -1.55 3.22
C VAL A 88 -12.80 -2.90 3.63
N GLY A 89 -11.97 -3.83 4.11
CA GLY A 89 -12.40 -5.12 4.64
C GLY A 89 -13.36 -4.97 5.82
N HIS A 90 -13.00 -4.16 6.81
CA HIS A 90 -13.87 -3.87 7.95
C HIS A 90 -15.21 -3.25 7.53
N ARG A 91 -15.21 -2.38 6.51
CA ARG A 91 -16.45 -1.81 5.98
C ARG A 91 -17.32 -2.86 5.28
N LEU A 92 -16.72 -3.75 4.49
CA LEU A 92 -17.43 -4.84 3.82
C LEU A 92 -18.04 -5.83 4.81
N ASP A 93 -17.32 -6.16 5.88
CA ASP A 93 -17.80 -7.06 6.93
C ASP A 93 -18.96 -6.45 7.75
N ALA A 94 -19.14 -5.13 7.69
CA ALA A 94 -20.18 -4.40 8.41
C ALA A 94 -21.46 -4.12 7.59
N ILE A 95 -21.51 -4.53 6.31
CA ILE A 95 -22.70 -4.44 5.43
C ILE A 95 -23.37 -5.81 5.37
#